data_AF-A0A1F7VHW8-F1
#
_entry.id   AF-A0A1F7VHW8-F1
#
_cell.length_a   1.000
_cell.length_b   1.000
_cell.length_c   1.000
_cell.angle_alpha   90.00
_cell.angle_beta   90.00
_cell.angle_gamma   90.00
#
_symmetry.space_group_name_H-M   'P 1'
#
loop_
_entity.id
_entity.type
_entity.pdbx_description
1 polymer ?
#
loop_
_entity_poly.entity_id
_entity_poly.type
_entity_poly.pdbx_seq_one_letter_code
_entity_poly.pdbx_strand_id
1 'polypeptide(L)'
;MHPDALMRAAGYAPFRDPKTGDHSYVRRMTSEFYPRFHCYVEDKPEMVRFSLHLDQKKPSYRGTAAHGGEYDGPTVEREMERMKQAFRTAR
;
A
#
# COMPACT_ATOMS: atom_id res chain seq x y z
N MET A 1 -12.51 12.61 7.59
CA MET A 1 -12.13 12.48 6.16
C MET A 1 -11.99 10.99 5.87
N HIS A 2 -12.67 10.46 4.85
CA HIS A 2 -12.67 9.02 4.60
C HIS A 2 -11.32 8.55 4.03
N PRO A 3 -10.76 7.41 4.50
CA PRO A 3 -9.50 6.88 4.00
C PRO A 3 -9.46 6.73 2.47
N ASP A 4 -10.60 6.40 1.86
CA ASP A 4 -10.74 6.24 0.41
C ASP A 4 -10.38 7.51 -0.37
N ALA A 5 -10.78 8.69 0.14
CA ALA A 5 -10.49 9.97 -0.50
C ALA A 5 -8.99 10.29 -0.43
N LEU A 6 -8.37 10.03 0.73
CA LEU A 6 -6.93 10.15 0.92
C LEU A 6 -6.15 9.25 -0.03
N MET A 7 -6.54 7.98 -0.12
CA MET A 7 -5.86 7.00 -0.97
C MET A 7 -6.00 7.34 -2.46
N ARG A 8 -7.17 7.82 -2.90
CA ARG A 8 -7.36 8.33 -4.27
C ARG A 8 -6.50 9.55 -4.55
N ALA A 9 -6.44 10.52 -3.63
CA ALA A 9 -5.56 11.69 -3.77
C ALA A 9 -4.08 11.29 -3.85
N ALA A 10 -3.68 10.23 -3.15
CA ALA A 10 -2.35 9.65 -3.25
C ALA A 10 -2.14 8.79 -4.50
N GLY A 11 -3.13 8.61 -5.39
CA GLY A 11 -3.00 7.83 -6.62
C GLY A 11 -3.05 6.32 -6.42
N TYR A 12 -3.66 5.87 -5.33
CA TYR A 12 -3.93 4.45 -5.09
C TYR A 12 -5.35 4.08 -5.51
N ALA A 13 -5.48 2.89 -6.09
CA ALA A 13 -6.75 2.28 -6.43
C ALA A 13 -7.15 1.23 -5.37
N PRO A 14 -8.44 1.07 -5.04
CA PRO A 14 -8.88 0.00 -4.16
C PRO A 14 -8.56 -1.36 -4.76
N PHE A 15 -8.11 -2.28 -3.91
CA PHE A 15 -7.82 -3.66 -4.24
C PHE A 15 -8.45 -4.56 -3.20
N ARG A 16 -9.30 -5.47 -3.68
CA ARG A 16 -9.89 -6.51 -2.85
C ARG A 16 -9.12 -7.80 -3.12
N ASP A 17 -8.53 -8.37 -2.09
CA ASP A 17 -7.85 -9.66 -2.23
C ASP A 17 -8.90 -10.74 -2.58
N PRO A 18 -8.78 -11.44 -3.72
CA PRO A 18 -9.76 -12.44 -4.12
C PRO A 18 -9.74 -13.70 -3.23
N LYS A 19 -8.69 -13.92 -2.43
CA LYS A 19 -8.54 -15.09 -1.55
C LYS A 19 -9.07 -14.82 -0.15
N THR A 20 -8.68 -13.70 0.45
CA THR A 20 -9.08 -13.36 1.84
C THR A 20 -10.32 -12.48 1.89
N GLY A 21 -10.61 -11.76 0.80
CA GLY A 21 -11.68 -10.76 0.75
C GLY A 21 -11.28 -9.40 1.33
N ASP A 22 -10.04 -9.26 1.81
CA ASP A 22 -9.56 -8.06 2.51
C ASP A 22 -9.52 -6.85 1.57
N HIS A 23 -9.87 -5.70 2.13
CA HIS A 23 -9.82 -4.43 1.43
C HIS A 23 -8.48 -3.74 1.66
N SER A 24 -7.85 -3.32 0.58
CA SER A 24 -6.55 -2.67 0.58
C SER A 24 -6.44 -1.75 -0.62
N TYR A 25 -5.28 -1.16 -0.84
CA TYR A 25 -5.04 -0.17 -1.87
C TYR A 25 -3.74 -0.46 -2.60
N VAL A 26 -3.74 -0.31 -3.92
CA VAL A 26 -2.54 -0.55 -4.73
C VAL A 26 -2.22 0.62 -5.64
N ARG A 27 -0.92 0.87 -5.81
CA ARG A 27 -0.38 1.77 -6.83
C ARG A 27 0.64 1.01 -7.67
N ARG A 28 0.34 0.82 -8.95
CA ARG A 28 1.24 0.14 -9.88
C ARG A 28 2.25 1.13 -10.45
N MET A 29 3.51 0.70 -10.55
CA MET A 29 4.57 1.50 -11.20
C MET A 29 4.63 1.24 -12.71
N THR A 30 4.14 0.08 -13.15
CA THR A 30 4.14 -0.40 -14.53
C THR A 30 2.72 -0.84 -14.94
N SER A 31 2.53 -1.17 -16.20
CA SER A 31 1.30 -1.82 -16.69
C SER A 31 1.17 -3.28 -16.21
N GLU A 32 2.28 -3.88 -15.79
CA GLU A 32 2.31 -5.23 -15.24
C GLU A 32 1.76 -5.28 -13.81
N PHE A 33 1.57 -6.50 -13.29
CA PHE A 33 1.02 -6.69 -11.95
C PHE A 33 2.04 -6.33 -10.85
N TYR A 34 3.33 -6.45 -11.14
CA TYR A 34 4.45 -6.08 -10.27
C TYR A 34 5.45 -5.21 -11.07
N PRO A 35 6.27 -4.36 -10.42
CA PRO A 35 6.20 -4.02 -9.01
C PRO A 35 5.02 -3.09 -8.70
N ARG A 36 4.46 -3.25 -7.50
CA ARG A 36 3.36 -2.41 -7.01
C ARG A 36 3.54 -2.08 -5.54
N PHE A 37 3.10 -0.90 -5.15
CA PHE A 37 2.88 -0.58 -3.75
C PHE A 37 1.55 -1.17 -3.31
N HIS A 38 1.55 -1.85 -2.17
CA HIS A 38 0.37 -2.41 -1.53
C HIS A 38 0.20 -1.76 -0.16
N CYS A 39 -0.89 -1.03 0.04
CA CYS A 39 -1.20 -0.33 1.27
C CYS A 39 -2.44 -0.94 1.94
N TYR A 40 -2.27 -1.40 3.17
CA TYR A 40 -3.37 -1.81 4.04
C TYR A 40 -3.79 -0.63 4.92
N VAL A 41 -5.09 -0.47 5.09
CA VAL A 41 -5.67 0.59 5.92
C VAL A 41 -6.42 -0.07 7.06
N GLU A 42 -5.95 0.18 8.27
CA GLU A 42 -6.64 -0.19 9.50
C GLU A 42 -7.26 1.09 10.09
N ASP A 43 -8.58 1.19 10.06
CA ASP A 43 -9.31 2.26 10.73
C ASP A 43 -9.50 1.89 12.21
N LYS A 44 -8.77 2.56 13.10
CA LYS A 44 -8.88 2.38 14.56
C LYS A 44 -9.59 3.59 15.17
N PRO A 45 -10.24 3.45 16.34
CA PRO A 45 -11.05 4.52 16.93
C PRO A 45 -10.33 5.87 17.09
N GLU A 46 -9.02 5.86 17.34
CA GLU A 46 -8.21 7.07 17.60
C GLU A 46 -7.26 7.43 16.45
N MET A 47 -7.02 6.50 15.51
CA MET A 47 -6.04 6.69 14.44
C MET A 47 -6.35 5.79 13.25
N VAL A 48 -6.00 6.27 12.05
CA VAL A 48 -5.95 5.42 10.86
C VAL A 48 -4.51 5.00 10.64
N ARG A 49 -4.26 3.68 10.62
CA ARG A 49 -2.94 3.12 10.34
C ARG A 49 -2.84 2.71 8.88
N PHE A 50 -1.81 3.19 8.20
CA PHE A 50 -1.47 2.82 6.83
C PHE A 50 -0.20 1.95 6.86
N SER A 51 -0.29 0.72 6.39
CA SER A 51 0.85 -0.21 6.28
C SER A 51 1.19 -0.39 4.80
N LEU A 52 2.35 0.12 4.37
CA LEU A 52 2.77 0.17 2.96
C LEU A 52 3.87 -0.85 2.68
N HIS A 53 3.67 -1.72 1.70
CA HIS A 53 4.66 -2.69 1.20
C HIS A 53 4.98 -2.45 -0.27
N LEU A 54 6.20 -2.79 -0.69
CA LEU A 54 6.59 -2.88 -2.10
C LEU A 54 6.62 -4.34 -2.54
N ASP A 55 5.60 -4.75 -3.29
CA ASP A 55 5.56 -6.07 -3.90
C ASP A 55 6.38 -6.05 -5.19
N GLN A 56 7.57 -6.68 -5.18
CA GLN A 56 8.43 -6.76 -6.37
C GLN A 56 8.10 -7.94 -7.30
N LYS A 57 7.53 -9.02 -6.75
CA LYS A 57 7.18 -10.25 -7.50
C LYS A 57 6.05 -11.00 -6.80
N LYS A 58 5.44 -11.96 -7.51
CA LYS A 58 4.43 -12.85 -6.94
C LYS A 58 5.03 -13.59 -5.73
N PRO A 59 4.38 -13.54 -4.55
CA PRO A 59 4.88 -14.26 -3.39
C PRO A 59 4.88 -15.77 -3.67
N SER A 60 6.07 -16.38 -3.68
CA SER A 60 6.24 -17.83 -3.72
C SER A 60 6.06 -18.36 -2.30
N TYR A 61 4.81 -18.66 -1.91
CA TYR A 61 4.52 -19.28 -0.62
C TYR A 61 5.06 -20.72 -0.59
N ARG A 62 6.29 -20.90 -0.10
CA ARG A 62 6.78 -22.12 0.56
C ARG A 62 7.52 -21.70 1.84
N GLY A 63 6.77 -21.59 2.94
CA GLY A 63 7.28 -21.89 4.29
C GLY A 63 8.52 -21.15 4.83
N THR A 64 8.91 -20.00 4.30
CA THR A 64 9.99 -19.19 4.89
C THR A 64 9.52 -17.75 4.94
N ALA A 65 9.68 -17.12 6.11
CA ALA A 65 9.32 -15.73 6.35
C ALA A 65 9.74 -14.87 5.15
N ALA A 66 8.76 -14.17 4.58
CA ALA A 66 8.93 -13.35 3.40
C ALA A 66 9.90 -12.20 3.72
N HIS A 67 11.21 -12.45 3.68
CA HIS A 67 12.26 -11.44 3.82
C HIS A 67 12.82 -11.06 2.44
N GLY A 68 11.92 -10.88 1.47
CA GLY A 68 12.29 -10.60 0.07
C GLY A 68 11.43 -9.53 -0.61
N GLY A 69 10.54 -8.87 0.13
CA GLY A 69 10.05 -7.55 -0.24
C GLY A 69 10.74 -6.58 0.70
N GLU A 70 11.30 -5.49 0.20
CA GLU A 70 11.82 -4.42 1.04
C GLU A 70 10.69 -3.91 1.95
N TYR A 71 10.60 -4.42 3.18
CA TYR A 71 9.68 -3.91 4.20
C TYR A 71 10.18 -2.55 4.74
N ASP A 72 11.47 -2.26 4.56
CA ASP A 72 12.15 -1.04 5.03
C ASP A 72 13.25 -0.64 4.02
N GLY A 73 12.84 -0.15 2.85
CA GLY A 73 13.75 0.37 1.84
C GLY A 73 13.54 1.86 1.60
N PRO A 74 14.56 2.60 1.12
CA PRO A 74 14.43 4.02 0.77
C PRO A 74 13.31 4.30 -0.24
N THR A 75 12.90 3.28 -1.01
CA THR A 75 11.76 3.33 -1.92
C THR A 75 10.42 3.45 -1.19
N VAL A 76 10.22 2.66 -0.12
CA VAL A 76 8.99 2.68 0.69
C VAL A 76 8.91 3.97 1.50
N GLU A 77 10.02 4.42 2.09
CA GLU A 77 10.07 5.68 2.84
C GLU A 77 9.74 6.89 1.96
N ARG A 78 10.32 6.97 0.76
CA ARG A 78 10.02 8.03 -0.20
C ARG A 78 8.55 8.03 -0.60
N GLU A 79 7.95 6.85 -0.75
CA GLU A 79 6.54 6.74 -1.08
C GLU A 79 5.65 7.15 0.10
N MET A 80 6.01 6.79 1.34
CA MET A 80 5.32 7.28 2.53
C MET A 80 5.36 8.81 2.61
N GLU A 81 6.51 9.44 2.30
CA GLU A 81 6.59 10.91 2.28
C GLU A 81 5.74 11.54 1.17
N ARG A 82 5.70 10.92 -0.01
CA ARG A 82 4.79 11.35 -1.08
C ARG A 82 3.32 11.24 -0.65
N MET A 83 2.93 10.16 0.04
CA MET A 83 1.58 9.99 0.57
C MET A 83 1.24 11.08 1.59
N LYS A 84 2.16 11.36 2.53
CA LYS A 84 1.98 12.45 3.52
C LYS A 84 1.78 13.81 2.85
N GLN A 85 2.54 14.10 1.80
CA GLN A 85 2.36 15.35 1.03
C GLN A 85 0.97 15.40 0.35
N ALA A 86 0.57 14.33 -0.34
CA ALA A 86 -0.75 14.25 -0.96
C ALA A 86 -1.88 14.44 0.06
N PHE A 87 -1.74 13.89 1.26
CA PHE A 87 -2.72 14.01 2.34
C PHE A 87 -2.83 15.44 2.88
N ARG A 88 -1.73 16.20 2.88
CA ARG A 88 -1.73 17.62 3.28
C ARG A 88 -2.38 18.52 2.23
N THR A 89 -2.22 18.20 0.95
CA THR A 89 -2.81 18.96 -0.16
C THR A 89 -4.28 18.64 -0.39
N ALA A 90 -4.72 17.43 -0.06
CA ALA A 90 -6.12 17.01 -0.15
C ALA A 90 -7.03 17.59 0.96
N ARG A 91 -6.53 18.59 1.70
CA ARG A 91 -7.18 19.19 2.87
C ARG A 91 -8.05 20.38 2.49
#